data_AF-A0A521AN66-F1
#
_entry.id   AF-A0A521AN66-F1
#
_cell.length_a   1.000
_cell.length_b   1.000
_cell.length_c   1.000
_cell.angle_alpha   90.00
_cell.angle_beta   90.00
_cell.angle_gamma   90.00
#
_symmetry.space_group_name_H-M   'P 1'
#
loop_
_entity.id
_entity.type
_entity.pdbx_description
1 polymer ?
#
loop_
_entity_poly.entity_id
_entity_poly.type
_entity_poly.pdbx_seq_one_letter_code
_entity_poly.pdbx_strand_id
1 'polypeptide(L)'
;MFEFLRFYIFYLALFSGIIGLISWHKLPGYKAKSLVILIWFSVIIEKVGYYFTEWTGLLNYYVFNFYMLVSFSAYILLLRSLLSKTNYRITGSLSLVLFIISFFLNILYFKEDVNHSYTYSFAIGVLLIMILSCLYLVEIFNSDKILNFKKSVFFWYILGILVFHVPFLPFMLALNWFLIKHDESVFSLVVFILNLLAQSCYIIGFLWSEKKYNY
;
A
#
# COMPACT_ATOMS: atom_id res chain seq x y z
N MET A 1 -19.89 4.48 17.46
CA MET A 1 -18.94 5.01 18.50
C MET A 1 -17.52 5.16 17.96
N PHE A 2 -17.07 4.36 16.97
CA PHE A 2 -15.68 4.38 16.46
C PHE A 2 -15.53 5.01 15.06
N GLU A 3 -16.60 5.57 14.48
CA GLU A 3 -16.59 6.20 13.14
C GLU A 3 -15.52 7.28 12.96
N PHE A 4 -15.16 7.99 14.03
CA PHE A 4 -14.15 9.05 13.95
C PHE A 4 -12.72 8.54 13.79
N LEU A 5 -12.43 7.26 14.08
CA LEU A 5 -11.07 6.70 14.04
C LEU A 5 -10.43 6.83 12.65
N ARG A 6 -11.23 6.74 11.59
CA ARG A 6 -10.77 6.91 10.20
C ARG A 6 -10.09 8.27 9.97
N PHE A 7 -10.55 9.34 10.64
CA PHE A 7 -9.92 10.66 10.51
C PHE A 7 -8.52 10.71 11.12
N TYR A 8 -8.20 9.82 12.05
CA TYR A 8 -6.88 9.76 12.67
C TYR A 8 -5.83 9.07 11.79
N ILE A 9 -6.23 8.39 10.73
CA ILE A 9 -5.31 7.76 9.75
C ILE A 9 -4.40 8.80 9.11
N PHE A 10 -4.95 9.98 8.80
CA PHE A 10 -4.18 11.11 8.29
C PHE A 10 -3.01 11.45 9.21
N TYR A 11 -3.24 11.54 10.53
CA TYR A 11 -2.18 11.88 11.49
C TYR A 11 -1.13 10.78 11.61
N LEU A 12 -1.52 9.50 11.50
CA LEU A 12 -0.58 8.37 11.49
C LEU A 12 0.36 8.45 10.28
N ALA A 13 -0.19 8.68 9.08
CA ALA A 13 0.58 8.82 7.85
C ALA A 13 1.44 10.10 7.84
N LEU A 14 0.93 11.20 8.39
CA LEU A 14 1.68 12.45 8.54
C LEU A 14 2.90 12.23 9.45
N PHE A 15 2.70 11.57 10.58
CA PHE A 15 3.77 11.29 11.54
C PHE A 15 4.86 10.41 10.94
N SER A 16 4.49 9.32 10.27
CA SER A 16 5.48 8.46 9.58
C SER A 16 6.17 9.19 8.43
N GLY A 17 5.46 10.05 7.70
CA GLY A 17 6.01 10.89 6.64
C GLY A 17 7.04 11.91 7.14
N ILE A 18 6.78 12.54 8.29
CA ILE A 18 7.73 13.45 8.96
C ILE A 18 8.98 12.70 9.39
N ILE A 19 8.82 11.53 10.04
CA ILE A 19 9.96 10.68 10.42
C ILE A 19 10.76 10.26 9.18
N GLY A 20 10.08 9.92 8.08
CA GLY A 20 10.71 9.60 6.80
C GLY A 20 11.54 10.75 6.22
N LEU A 21 11.06 11.99 6.33
CA LEU A 21 11.80 13.19 5.93
C LEU A 21 13.02 13.45 6.83
N ILE A 22 12.89 13.27 8.13
CA ILE A 22 14.02 13.42 9.07
C ILE A 22 15.09 12.36 8.77
N SER A 23 14.69 11.12 8.51
CA SER A 23 15.58 10.02 8.15
C SER A 23 16.04 10.04 6.68
N TRP A 24 15.71 11.07 5.89
CA TRP A 24 16.00 11.13 4.46
C TRP A 24 17.49 10.97 4.11
N HIS A 25 18.38 11.49 4.96
CA HIS A 25 19.83 11.38 4.82
C HIS A 25 20.34 9.92 4.91
N LYS A 26 19.58 9.03 5.56
CA LYS A 26 19.89 7.59 5.70
C LYS A 26 19.43 6.76 4.49
N LEU A 27 18.52 7.30 3.66
CA LEU A 27 17.91 6.60 2.54
C LEU A 27 18.79 6.70 1.28
N PRO A 28 19.45 5.62 0.84
CA PRO A 28 20.26 5.67 -0.36
C PRO A 28 19.42 5.57 -1.63
N GLY A 29 19.79 6.39 -2.62
CA GLY A 29 19.23 6.33 -3.97
C GLY A 29 17.76 6.72 -4.08
N TYR A 30 17.23 6.61 -5.29
CA TYR A 30 15.85 7.01 -5.61
C TYR A 30 14.80 6.02 -5.07
N LYS A 31 15.15 4.73 -4.97
CA LYS A 31 14.24 3.66 -4.51
C LYS A 31 13.84 3.81 -3.03
N ALA A 32 14.79 4.14 -2.16
CA ALA A 32 14.48 4.33 -0.74
C ALA A 32 13.73 5.65 -0.51
N LYS A 33 14.06 6.69 -1.29
CA LYS A 33 13.37 7.99 -1.25
C LYS A 33 11.92 7.89 -1.77
N SER A 34 11.63 7.02 -2.74
CA SER A 34 10.27 6.82 -3.22
C SER A 34 9.32 6.29 -2.12
N LEU A 35 9.84 5.61 -1.09
CA LEU A 35 9.02 5.15 0.05
C LEU A 35 8.39 6.33 0.80
N VAL A 36 9.20 7.36 1.07
CA VAL A 36 8.75 8.58 1.75
C VAL A 36 7.77 9.35 0.86
N ILE A 37 8.06 9.43 -0.44
CA ILE A 37 7.15 10.06 -1.42
C ILE A 37 5.79 9.36 -1.44
N LEU A 38 5.76 8.02 -1.41
CA LEU A 38 4.51 7.26 -1.38
C LEU A 38 3.70 7.46 -0.09
N ILE A 39 4.38 7.61 1.06
CA ILE A 39 3.70 7.97 2.32
C ILE A 39 3.11 9.38 2.24
N TRP A 40 3.87 10.36 1.72
CA TRP A 40 3.32 11.72 1.54
C TRP A 40 2.19 11.76 0.51
N PHE A 41 2.26 10.93 -0.53
CA PHE A 41 1.16 10.76 -1.47
C PHE A 41 -0.09 10.25 -0.77
N SER A 42 0.01 9.29 0.16
CA SER A 42 -1.16 8.84 0.93
C SER A 42 -1.71 9.93 1.85
N VAL A 43 -0.87 10.75 2.49
CA VAL A 43 -1.29 11.91 3.29
C VAL A 43 -2.12 12.89 2.46
N ILE A 44 -1.66 13.22 1.25
CA ILE A 44 -2.38 14.11 0.33
C ILE A 44 -3.72 13.49 -0.06
N ILE A 45 -3.73 12.21 -0.42
CA ILE A 45 -4.94 11.51 -0.86
C ILE A 45 -5.98 11.42 0.24
N GLU A 46 -5.60 11.14 1.49
CA GLU A 46 -6.54 11.15 2.62
C GLU A 46 -7.18 12.53 2.80
N LYS A 47 -6.39 13.60 2.70
CA LYS A 47 -6.90 14.97 2.83
C LYS A 47 -7.80 15.36 1.66
N VAL A 48 -7.44 15.00 0.43
CA VAL A 48 -8.25 15.22 -0.76
C VAL A 48 -9.55 14.42 -0.67
N GLY A 49 -9.47 13.13 -0.35
CA GLY A 49 -10.63 12.23 -0.24
C GLY A 49 -11.63 12.66 0.82
N TYR A 50 -11.17 13.30 1.90
CA TYR A 50 -12.03 13.90 2.93
C TYR A 50 -12.89 15.05 2.37
N TYR A 51 -12.28 16.00 1.65
CA TYR A 51 -13.01 17.17 1.13
C TYR A 51 -13.61 16.98 -0.27
N PHE A 52 -13.27 15.90 -0.97
CA PHE A 52 -13.62 15.71 -2.38
C PHE A 52 -15.13 15.79 -2.64
N THR A 53 -15.92 15.16 -1.77
CA THR A 53 -17.38 15.15 -1.90
C THR A 53 -17.99 16.52 -1.65
N GLU A 54 -17.45 17.29 -0.71
CA GLU A 54 -17.88 18.68 -0.49
C GLU A 54 -17.54 19.58 -1.68
N TRP A 55 -16.37 19.38 -2.30
CA TRP A 55 -15.90 20.23 -3.40
C TRP A 55 -16.57 19.93 -4.74
N THR A 56 -16.92 18.68 -5.02
CA THR A 56 -17.35 18.23 -6.35
C THR A 56 -18.77 17.68 -6.40
N GLY A 57 -19.36 17.35 -5.25
CA GLY A 57 -20.62 16.61 -5.18
C GLY A 57 -20.51 15.14 -5.58
N LEU A 58 -19.32 14.65 -5.94
CA LEU A 58 -19.05 13.26 -6.30
C LEU A 58 -18.59 12.44 -5.09
N LEU A 59 -18.83 11.13 -5.11
CA LEU A 59 -18.36 10.24 -4.05
C LEU A 59 -16.82 10.14 -4.08
N ASN A 60 -16.21 9.96 -2.91
CA ASN A 60 -14.75 9.87 -2.79
C ASN A 60 -14.12 8.61 -3.44
N TYR A 61 -14.92 7.69 -3.97
CA TYR A 61 -14.44 6.50 -4.68
C TYR A 61 -13.50 6.83 -5.84
N TYR A 62 -13.71 7.94 -6.56
CA TYR A 62 -12.81 8.37 -7.63
C TYR A 62 -11.38 8.62 -7.14
N VAL A 63 -11.26 9.28 -5.98
CA VAL A 63 -9.95 9.58 -5.37
C VAL A 63 -9.27 8.29 -4.94
N PHE A 64 -10.00 7.39 -4.29
CA PHE A 64 -9.43 6.14 -3.80
C PHE A 64 -9.15 5.10 -4.91
N ASN A 65 -9.93 5.10 -5.99
CA ASN A 65 -9.64 4.29 -7.18
C ASN A 65 -8.38 4.79 -7.91
N PHE A 66 -8.21 6.12 -8.03
CA PHE A 66 -6.98 6.71 -8.55
C PHE A 66 -5.78 6.39 -7.65
N TYR A 67 -5.95 6.52 -6.34
CA TYR A 67 -4.94 6.16 -5.36
C TYR A 67 -4.52 4.69 -5.47
N MET A 68 -5.47 3.78 -5.64
CA MET A 68 -5.20 2.35 -5.86
C MET A 68 -4.31 2.15 -7.09
N LEU A 69 -4.67 2.75 -8.24
CA LEU A 69 -3.91 2.65 -9.48
C LEU A 69 -2.46 3.08 -9.26
N VAL A 70 -2.25 4.30 -8.75
CA VAL A 70 -0.90 4.86 -8.57
C VAL A 70 -0.10 4.05 -7.56
N SER A 71 -0.69 3.75 -6.39
CA SER A 71 0.02 3.10 -5.30
C SER A 71 0.41 1.67 -5.64
N PHE A 72 -0.50 0.88 -6.21
CA PHE A 72 -0.20 -0.51 -6.53
C PHE A 72 0.80 -0.62 -7.68
N SER A 73 0.70 0.24 -8.70
CA SER A 73 1.72 0.33 -9.73
C SER A 73 3.09 0.67 -9.13
N ALA A 74 3.15 1.62 -8.21
CA ALA A 74 4.38 1.98 -7.53
C ALA A 74 4.94 0.85 -6.66
N TYR A 75 4.09 0.14 -5.90
CA TYR A 75 4.49 -1.01 -5.08
C TYR A 75 5.04 -2.16 -5.94
N ILE A 76 4.39 -2.48 -7.06
CA ILE A 76 4.86 -3.52 -7.98
C ILE A 76 6.20 -3.12 -8.60
N LEU A 77 6.35 -1.87 -9.05
CA LEU A 77 7.61 -1.37 -9.61
C LEU A 77 8.74 -1.36 -8.59
N LEU A 78 8.45 -0.96 -7.35
CA LEU A 78 9.38 -0.99 -6.23
C LEU A 78 9.85 -2.43 -5.98
N LEU A 79 8.92 -3.37 -5.76
CA LEU A 79 9.22 -4.78 -5.52
C LEU A 79 10.03 -5.38 -6.67
N ARG A 80 9.61 -5.16 -7.92
CA ARG A 80 10.36 -5.57 -9.11
C ARG A 80 11.80 -5.07 -9.09
N SER A 81 12.01 -3.82 -8.68
CA SER A 81 13.35 -3.22 -8.64
C SER A 81 14.26 -3.76 -7.54
N LEU A 82 13.68 -4.41 -6.53
CA LEU A 82 14.37 -5.02 -5.39
C LEU A 82 14.73 -6.48 -5.64
N LEU A 83 14.01 -7.16 -6.52
CA LEU A 83 14.30 -8.54 -6.93
C LEU A 83 15.63 -8.60 -7.67
N SER A 84 16.42 -9.64 -7.38
CA SER A 84 17.74 -9.88 -7.95
C SER A 84 17.69 -10.87 -9.12
N LYS A 85 16.89 -11.93 -9.00
CA LYS A 85 16.75 -12.95 -10.05
C LYS A 85 15.97 -12.42 -11.24
N THR A 86 16.48 -12.65 -12.44
CA THR A 86 15.84 -12.24 -13.71
C THR A 86 14.42 -12.77 -13.83
N ASN A 87 14.18 -14.05 -13.49
CA ASN A 87 12.85 -14.65 -13.56
C ASN A 87 11.85 -13.91 -12.66
N TYR A 88 12.24 -13.53 -11.44
CA TYR A 88 11.35 -12.80 -10.53
C TYR A 88 11.11 -11.36 -11.00
N ARG A 89 12.11 -10.73 -11.63
CA ARG A 89 11.91 -9.42 -12.28
C ARG A 89 10.94 -9.49 -13.46
N ILE A 90 10.97 -10.56 -14.25
CA ILE A 90 10.00 -10.82 -15.32
C ILE A 90 8.60 -10.98 -14.72
N THR A 91 8.46 -11.78 -13.65
CA THR A 91 7.19 -11.89 -12.92
C THR A 91 6.69 -10.52 -12.48
N GLY A 92 7.55 -9.66 -11.91
CA GLY A 92 7.18 -8.29 -11.55
C GLY A 92 6.71 -7.42 -12.71
N SER A 93 7.34 -7.52 -13.88
CA SER A 93 6.88 -6.83 -15.10
C SER A 93 5.50 -7.35 -15.55
N LEU A 94 5.30 -8.66 -15.55
CA LEU A 94 4.02 -9.28 -15.92
C LEU A 94 2.92 -8.92 -14.94
N SER A 95 3.22 -8.89 -13.63
CA SER A 95 2.29 -8.44 -12.59
C SER A 95 1.82 -7.01 -12.83
N LEU A 96 2.72 -6.10 -13.24
CA LEU A 96 2.34 -4.73 -13.55
C LEU A 96 1.35 -4.68 -14.72
N VAL A 97 1.67 -5.36 -15.81
CA VAL A 97 0.80 -5.42 -16.99
C VAL A 97 -0.57 -6.01 -16.62
N LEU A 98 -0.60 -7.11 -15.87
CA LEU A 98 -1.84 -7.73 -15.43
C LEU A 98 -2.69 -6.81 -14.55
N PHE A 99 -2.07 -6.08 -13.61
CA PHE A 99 -2.77 -5.12 -12.76
C PHE A 99 -3.38 -3.98 -13.59
N ILE A 100 -2.61 -3.39 -14.51
CA ILE A 100 -3.09 -2.31 -15.37
C ILE A 100 -4.27 -2.79 -16.23
N ILE A 101 -4.15 -3.96 -16.86
CA ILE A 101 -5.24 -4.56 -17.63
C ILE A 101 -6.47 -4.76 -16.74
N SER A 102 -6.30 -5.34 -15.55
CA SER A 102 -7.41 -5.56 -14.60
C SER A 102 -8.11 -4.25 -14.21
N PHE A 103 -7.36 -3.16 -14.01
CA PHE A 103 -7.93 -1.86 -13.68
C PHE A 103 -8.80 -1.32 -14.83
N PHE A 104 -8.28 -1.34 -16.06
CA PHE A 104 -9.04 -0.85 -17.22
C PHE A 104 -10.21 -1.75 -17.59
N LEU A 105 -10.11 -3.06 -17.41
CA LEU A 105 -11.26 -3.97 -17.58
C LEU A 105 -12.40 -3.61 -16.63
N ASN A 106 -12.09 -3.23 -15.38
CA ASN A 106 -13.11 -2.82 -14.42
C ASN A 106 -13.88 -1.58 -14.89
N ILE A 107 -13.18 -0.60 -15.46
CA ILE A 107 -13.80 0.59 -16.08
C ILE A 107 -14.73 0.20 -17.24
N LEU A 108 -14.32 -0.76 -18.07
CA LEU A 108 -15.10 -1.16 -19.26
C LEU A 108 -16.35 -1.97 -18.89
N TYR A 109 -16.25 -2.88 -17.92
CA TYR A 109 -17.35 -3.78 -17.54
C TYR A 109 -18.37 -3.16 -16.59
N PHE A 110 -17.96 -2.21 -15.71
CA PHE A 110 -18.85 -1.59 -14.70
C PHE A 110 -19.22 -0.15 -15.06
N LYS A 111 -19.24 0.17 -16.36
CA LYS A 111 -19.44 1.53 -16.89
C LYS A 111 -20.74 2.20 -16.42
N GLU A 112 -21.76 1.43 -16.07
CA GLU A 112 -23.07 1.92 -15.63
C GLU A 112 -23.09 2.38 -14.16
N ASP A 113 -22.13 1.94 -13.34
CA ASP A 113 -22.10 2.21 -11.90
C ASP A 113 -20.75 2.78 -11.44
N VAL A 114 -20.44 3.95 -11.98
CA VAL A 114 -19.16 4.67 -11.78
C VAL A 114 -18.91 5.09 -10.32
N ASN A 115 -19.94 4.95 -9.46
CA ASN A 115 -19.94 5.31 -8.05
C ASN A 115 -19.51 4.15 -7.13
N HIS A 116 -18.78 3.17 -7.65
CA HIS A 116 -18.33 2.01 -6.89
C HIS A 116 -16.80 1.89 -6.80
N SER A 117 -16.36 1.28 -5.70
CA SER A 117 -14.96 0.88 -5.50
C SER A 117 -14.59 -0.28 -6.44
N TYR A 118 -13.41 -0.22 -7.05
CA TYR A 118 -12.90 -1.24 -7.97
C TYR A 118 -12.37 -2.49 -7.23
N THR A 119 -13.25 -3.14 -6.48
CA THR A 119 -12.97 -4.25 -5.56
C THR A 119 -12.20 -5.40 -6.22
N TYR A 120 -12.57 -5.81 -7.44
CA TYR A 120 -11.89 -6.90 -8.15
C TYR A 120 -10.46 -6.54 -8.56
N SER A 121 -10.24 -5.31 -9.05
CA SER A 121 -8.90 -4.82 -9.37
C SER A 121 -8.04 -4.67 -8.13
N PHE A 122 -8.64 -4.23 -7.03
CA PHE A 122 -7.99 -4.21 -5.72
C PHE A 122 -7.55 -5.63 -5.31
N ALA A 123 -8.44 -6.62 -5.40
CA ALA A 123 -8.13 -8.01 -5.05
C ALA A 123 -6.96 -8.57 -5.87
N ILE A 124 -6.99 -8.38 -7.19
CA ILE A 124 -5.90 -8.80 -8.09
C ILE A 124 -4.60 -8.09 -7.71
N GLY A 125 -4.65 -6.79 -7.46
CA GLY A 125 -3.49 -6.02 -7.05
C GLY A 125 -2.85 -6.50 -5.74
N VAL A 126 -3.67 -6.79 -4.73
CA VAL A 126 -3.18 -7.33 -3.44
C VAL A 126 -2.53 -8.69 -3.63
N LEU A 127 -3.13 -9.60 -4.41
CA LEU A 127 -2.56 -10.91 -4.69
C LEU A 127 -1.20 -10.80 -5.40
N LEU A 128 -1.08 -9.90 -6.37
CA LEU A 128 0.16 -9.67 -7.10
C LEU A 128 1.26 -9.10 -6.21
N ILE A 129 0.94 -8.09 -5.39
CA ILE A 129 1.86 -7.52 -4.42
C ILE A 129 2.29 -8.59 -3.41
N MET A 130 1.36 -9.43 -2.94
CA MET A 130 1.65 -10.52 -2.01
C MET A 130 2.64 -11.52 -2.62
N ILE A 131 2.39 -11.98 -3.85
CA ILE A 131 3.29 -12.89 -4.57
C ILE A 131 4.69 -12.28 -4.70
N LEU A 132 4.79 -11.04 -5.16
CA LEU A 132 6.08 -10.36 -5.33
C LEU A 132 6.81 -10.13 -4.00
N SER A 133 6.07 -9.83 -2.94
CA SER A 133 6.64 -9.69 -1.59
C SER A 133 7.16 -11.03 -1.07
N CYS A 134 6.45 -12.13 -1.30
CA CYS A 134 6.93 -13.48 -0.97
C CYS A 134 8.21 -13.81 -1.75
N LEU A 135 8.28 -13.52 -3.05
CA LEU A 135 9.49 -13.71 -3.85
C LEU A 135 10.68 -12.91 -3.30
N TYR A 136 10.44 -11.66 -2.91
CA TYR A 136 11.46 -10.82 -2.27
C TYR A 136 11.95 -11.40 -0.95
N LEU A 137 11.04 -11.86 -0.08
CA LEU A 137 11.40 -12.48 1.19
C LEU A 137 12.19 -13.78 0.98
N VAL A 138 11.79 -14.60 0.00
CA VAL A 138 12.52 -15.82 -0.38
C VAL A 138 13.93 -15.51 -0.86
N GLU A 139 14.15 -14.44 -1.63
CA GLU A 139 15.51 -14.04 -2.01
C GLU A 139 16.33 -13.57 -0.82
N ILE A 140 15.75 -12.80 0.10
CA ILE A 140 16.45 -12.36 1.31
C ILE A 140 16.88 -13.55 2.15
N PHE A 141 15.96 -14.48 2.42
CA PHE A 141 16.24 -15.63 3.28
C PHE A 141 17.25 -16.60 2.69
N ASN A 142 17.34 -16.69 1.36
CA ASN A 142 18.33 -17.51 0.68
C ASN A 142 19.65 -16.77 0.38
N SER A 143 19.85 -15.57 0.91
CA SER A 143 21.06 -14.78 0.71
C SER A 143 21.74 -14.47 2.04
N ASP A 144 23.02 -14.09 1.98
CA ASP A 144 23.77 -13.62 3.16
C ASP A 144 23.16 -12.36 3.81
N LYS A 145 22.20 -11.71 3.12
CA LYS A 145 21.43 -10.56 3.67
C LYS A 145 20.53 -10.96 4.83
N ILE A 146 20.27 -12.25 5.07
CA ILE A 146 19.46 -12.75 6.19
C ILE A 146 19.98 -12.30 7.57
N LEU A 147 21.29 -12.08 7.73
CA LEU A 147 21.85 -11.66 9.01
C LEU A 147 21.47 -10.22 9.40
N ASN A 148 21.12 -9.38 8.42
CA ASN A 148 20.91 -7.95 8.62
C ASN A 148 19.62 -7.42 7.96
N PHE A 149 18.66 -8.28 7.59
CA PHE A 149 17.44 -7.84 6.90
C PHE A 149 16.64 -6.80 7.70
N LYS A 150 16.67 -6.88 9.04
CA LYS A 150 16.01 -5.92 9.94
C LYS A 150 16.58 -4.51 9.84
N LYS A 151 17.78 -4.34 9.28
CA LYS A 151 18.42 -3.04 9.03
C LYS A 151 18.06 -2.44 7.67
N SER A 152 17.29 -3.15 6.86
CA SER A 152 16.82 -2.67 5.55
C SER A 152 15.46 -1.96 5.69
N VAL A 153 15.36 -0.74 5.17
CA VAL A 153 14.07 0.00 5.12
C VAL A 153 13.07 -0.77 4.27
N PHE A 154 13.52 -1.39 3.18
CA PHE A 154 12.66 -2.08 2.23
C PHE A 154 11.95 -3.26 2.86
N PHE A 155 12.62 -4.00 3.77
CA PHE A 155 12.00 -5.10 4.49
C PHE A 155 10.80 -4.62 5.32
N TRP A 156 11.00 -3.60 6.15
CA TRP A 156 9.94 -3.04 6.99
C TRP A 156 8.82 -2.40 6.18
N TYR A 157 9.16 -1.76 5.05
CA TYR A 157 8.16 -1.19 4.16
C TYR A 157 7.30 -2.26 3.48
N ILE A 158 7.91 -3.32 2.96
CA ILE A 158 7.18 -4.44 2.35
C ILE A 158 6.32 -5.15 3.42
N LEU A 159 6.84 -5.31 4.63
CA LEU A 159 6.07 -5.85 5.75
C LEU A 159 4.83 -4.99 6.04
N GLY A 160 4.98 -3.66 6.10
CA GLY A 160 3.84 -2.76 6.32
C GLY A 160 2.79 -2.84 5.20
N ILE A 161 3.23 -2.95 3.93
CA ILE A 161 2.31 -3.18 2.80
C ILE A 161 1.52 -4.47 3.01
N LEU A 162 2.19 -5.58 3.35
CA LEU A 162 1.54 -6.87 3.56
C LEU A 162 0.56 -6.83 4.73
N VAL A 163 0.98 -6.26 5.86
CA VAL A 163 0.18 -6.17 7.10
C VAL A 163 -1.11 -5.37 6.87
N PHE A 164 -1.10 -4.35 6.01
CA PHE A 164 -2.33 -3.65 5.64
C PHE A 164 -3.17 -4.44 4.64
N HIS A 165 -2.59 -4.76 3.48
CA HIS A 165 -3.38 -5.19 2.31
C HIS A 165 -3.89 -6.63 2.41
N VAL A 166 -3.08 -7.54 2.98
CA VAL A 166 -3.45 -8.96 3.05
C VAL A 166 -4.65 -9.20 3.96
N PRO A 167 -4.74 -8.62 5.17
CA PRO A 167 -5.95 -8.74 6.00
C PRO A 167 -7.10 -7.86 5.51
N PHE A 168 -6.83 -6.70 4.89
CA PHE A 168 -7.90 -5.83 4.39
C PHE A 168 -8.67 -6.45 3.23
N LEU A 169 -8.02 -7.25 2.37
CA LEU A 169 -8.68 -7.93 1.25
C LEU A 169 -9.85 -8.83 1.68
N PRO A 170 -9.68 -9.85 2.54
CA PRO A 170 -10.79 -10.69 2.98
C PRO A 170 -11.84 -9.90 3.75
N PHE A 171 -11.45 -8.86 4.51
CA PHE A 171 -12.40 -7.96 5.17
C PHE A 171 -13.29 -7.22 4.16
N MET A 172 -12.70 -6.64 3.12
CA MET A 172 -13.43 -5.95 2.05
C MET A 172 -14.33 -6.91 1.26
N LEU A 173 -13.84 -8.11 0.92
CA LEU A 173 -14.65 -9.13 0.25
C LEU A 173 -15.82 -9.59 1.13
N ALA A 174 -15.61 -9.70 2.44
CA ALA A 174 -16.67 -10.11 3.36
C ALA A 174 -17.81 -9.10 3.42
N LEU A 175 -17.51 -7.79 3.42
CA LEU A 175 -18.53 -6.74 3.36
C LEU A 175 -19.36 -6.82 2.08
N ASN A 176 -18.72 -7.10 0.95
CA ASN A 176 -19.42 -7.16 -0.34
C ASN A 176 -20.19 -8.49 -0.56
N TRP A 177 -19.64 -9.63 -0.14
CA TRP A 177 -20.19 -10.95 -0.47
C TRP A 177 -21.15 -11.50 0.58
N PHE A 178 -20.89 -11.24 1.86
CA PHE A 178 -21.73 -11.77 2.94
C PHE A 178 -22.87 -10.83 3.33
N LEU A 179 -23.04 -9.70 2.61
CA LEU A 179 -24.07 -8.68 2.89
C LEU A 179 -24.10 -8.28 4.38
N ILE A 180 -22.94 -8.34 5.04
CA ILE A 180 -22.81 -7.91 6.43
C ILE A 180 -23.18 -6.43 6.42
N LYS A 181 -24.21 -6.07 7.21
CA LYS A 181 -24.66 -4.68 7.31
C LYS A 181 -23.44 -3.80 7.56
N HIS A 182 -23.21 -2.84 6.67
CA HIS A 182 -22.03 -2.00 6.69
C HIS A 182 -22.01 -1.18 7.98
N ASP A 183 -21.37 -1.71 9.02
CA ASP A 183 -21.18 -1.03 10.29
C ASP A 183 -19.96 -0.13 10.15
N GLU A 184 -20.22 1.18 10.04
CA GLU A 184 -19.18 2.20 9.88
C GLU A 184 -18.19 2.20 11.05
N SER A 185 -18.63 1.84 12.26
CA SER A 185 -17.75 1.76 13.43
C SER A 185 -16.78 0.58 13.29
N VAL A 186 -17.25 -0.59 12.84
CA VAL A 186 -16.38 -1.77 12.60
C VAL A 186 -15.40 -1.51 11.45
N PHE A 187 -15.89 -0.95 10.35
CA PHE A 187 -15.05 -0.57 9.21
C PHE A 187 -13.95 0.41 9.63
N SER A 188 -14.32 1.50 10.31
CA SER A 188 -13.39 2.52 10.79
C SER A 188 -12.33 1.92 11.72
N LEU A 189 -12.72 1.04 12.65
CA LEU A 189 -11.81 0.38 13.58
C LEU A 189 -10.81 -0.52 12.86
N VAL A 190 -11.28 -1.39 11.96
CA VAL A 190 -10.39 -2.32 11.22
C VAL A 190 -9.39 -1.55 10.37
N VAL A 191 -9.86 -0.56 9.59
CA VAL A 191 -8.98 0.25 8.74
C VAL A 191 -7.98 1.05 9.57
N PHE A 192 -8.39 1.58 10.73
CA PHE A 192 -7.50 2.28 11.65
C PHE A 192 -6.40 1.37 12.20
N ILE A 193 -6.75 0.17 12.71
CA ILE A 193 -5.78 -0.78 13.26
C ILE A 193 -4.77 -1.20 12.19
N LEU A 194 -5.24 -1.54 10.99
CA LEU A 194 -4.35 -1.94 9.89
C LEU A 194 -3.40 -0.81 9.49
N ASN A 195 -3.89 0.43 9.43
CA ASN A 195 -3.03 1.60 9.20
C ASN A 195 -2.04 1.80 10.34
N LEU A 196 -2.46 1.72 11.59
CA LEU A 196 -1.58 1.86 12.74
C LEU A 196 -0.43 0.85 12.69
N LEU A 197 -0.71 -0.41 12.38
CA LEU A 197 0.30 -1.45 12.23
C LEU A 197 1.24 -1.15 11.06
N ALA A 198 0.72 -0.82 9.88
CA ALA A 198 1.53 -0.53 8.70
C ALA A 198 2.44 0.70 8.88
N GLN A 199 1.88 1.78 9.42
CA GLN A 199 2.64 3.01 9.71
C GLN A 199 3.70 2.77 10.79
N SER A 200 3.42 1.93 11.78
CA SER A 200 4.41 1.50 12.77
C SER A 200 5.57 0.76 12.10
N CYS A 201 5.30 -0.15 11.16
CA CYS A 201 6.36 -0.81 10.39
C CYS A 201 7.22 0.21 9.63
N TYR A 202 6.62 1.21 8.97
CA TYR A 202 7.36 2.24 8.24
C TYR A 202 8.26 3.06 9.16
N ILE A 203 7.75 3.47 10.32
CA ILE A 203 8.50 4.21 11.33
C ILE A 203 9.70 3.39 11.82
N ILE A 204 9.48 2.12 12.19
CA ILE A 204 10.57 1.22 12.61
C ILE A 204 11.62 1.10 11.50
N GLY A 205 11.18 0.95 10.25
CA GLY A 205 12.05 0.91 9.08
C GLY A 205 12.92 2.17 8.95
N PHE A 206 12.35 3.36 9.13
CA PHE A 206 13.11 4.61 9.05
C PHE A 206 14.06 4.83 10.23
N LEU A 207 13.71 4.35 11.43
CA LEU A 207 14.52 4.52 12.64
C LEU A 207 15.70 3.53 12.69
N TRP A 208 15.46 2.25 12.42
CA TRP A 208 16.45 1.18 12.53
C TRP A 208 17.25 0.94 11.25
N SER A 209 16.91 1.61 10.16
CA SER A 209 17.67 1.44 8.94
C SER A 209 19.07 2.05 9.00
N GLU A 210 19.99 1.30 8.40
CA GLU A 210 21.37 1.73 8.23
C GLU A 210 21.68 1.78 6.73
N LYS A 211 22.28 2.90 6.29
CA LYS A 211 22.56 3.17 4.86
C LYS A 211 23.31 2.03 4.16
N LYS A 212 24.18 1.31 4.88
CA LYS A 212 24.99 0.18 4.38
C LYS A 212 24.17 -1.06 3.99
N TYR A 213 22.91 -1.19 4.43
CA TYR A 213 22.09 -2.37 4.19
C TYR A 213 20.91 -2.11 3.23
N ASN A 214 20.84 -0.92 2.65
CA ASN A 214 19.73 -0.45 1.84
C ASN A 214 20.02 -0.58 0.31
N TYR A 215 20.61 -1.70 -0.13
CA TYR A 215 20.98 -1.96 -1.54
C TYR A 215 20.19 -3.10 -2.19
#